data_AF-A0A438C6I3-F1
#
_entry.id   AF-A0A438C6I3-F1
#
_cell.length_a   1.000
_cell.length_b   1.000
_cell.length_c   1.000
_cell.angle_alpha   90.00
_cell.angle_beta   90.00
_cell.angle_gamma   90.00
#
_symmetry.space_group_name_H-M   'P 1'
#
loop_
_entity.id
_entity.type
_entity.pdbx_description
1 polymer ?
#
loop_
_entity_poly.entity_id
_entity_poly.type
_entity_poly.pdbx_seq_one_letter_code
_entity_poly.pdbx_strand_id
1 'polypeptide(L)' 'MRPEIYLFGDSITEASFCDGGWGASLAHHFSRTVDVVLRGYSGYNTRWALEVIEKVFPG' A
#
# COMPACT_ATOMS: atom_id res chain seq x y z
N MET A 1 10.92 -16.41 3.25
CA MET A 1 9.92 -15.43 2.77
C MET A 1 10.03 -14.22 3.69
N ARG A 2 10.07 -12.99 3.17
CA ARG A 2 10.06 -11.78 4.01
C ARG A 2 8.60 -11.45 4.37
N PRO A 3 8.32 -10.90 5.56
CA PRO A 3 6.99 -10.38 5.86
C PRO A 3 6.67 -9.19 4.96
N GLU A 4 5.38 -8.95 4.73
CA GLU A 4 4.87 -7.91 3.86
C GLU A 4 3.92 -6.98 4.62
N ILE A 5 4.00 -5.68 4.35
CA ILE A 5 3.01 -4.68 4.78
C ILE A 5 2.34 -4.14 3.52
N TYR A 6 1.04 -4.33 3.40
CA TYR A 6 0.25 -3.82 2.29
C TYR A 6 -0.39 -2.50 2.68
N LEU A 7 -0.08 -1.44 1.92
CA LEU A 7 -0.74 -0.15 2.04
C LEU A 7 -1.92 -0.12 1.08
N PHE A 8 -3.10 -0.53 1.57
CA PHE A 8 -4.34 -0.60 0.78
C PHE A 8 -5.26 0.57 1.12
N GLY A 9 -5.60 1.39 0.12
CA GLY A 9 -6.42 2.58 0.34
C GLY A 9 -6.67 3.39 -0.92
N ASP A 10 -7.01 4.66 -0.74
CA ASP A 10 -7.41 5.60 -1.79
C ASP A 10 -6.24 6.47 -2.31
N SER A 11 -6.55 7.67 -2.80
CA SER A 11 -5.57 8.63 -3.33
C SER A 11 -4.51 9.06 -2.31
N ILE A 12 -4.83 9.09 -1.01
CA ILE A 12 -3.86 9.43 0.04
C ILE A 12 -2.82 8.30 0.17
N THR A 13 -3.28 7.05 0.03
CA THR A 13 -2.39 5.89 0.04
C THR A 13 -1.57 5.83 -1.24
N GLU A 14 -2.17 6.08 -2.40
CA GLU A 14 -1.47 6.13 -3.69
C GLU A 14 -0.35 7.19 -3.69
N ALA A 15 -0.65 8.39 -3.21
CA ALA A 15 0.31 9.49 -3.10
C ALA A 15 1.36 9.29 -1.99
N SER A 16 1.25 8.26 -1.15
CA SER A 16 2.18 8.02 -0.03
C SER A 16 3.61 7.73 -0.47
N PHE A 17 3.83 7.35 -1.73
CA PHE A 17 5.15 7.11 -2.32
C PHE A 17 5.66 8.25 -3.20
N CYS A 18 4.94 9.38 -3.28
CA CYS A 18 5.51 10.60 -3.87
C CYS A 18 6.73 11.07 -3.08
N ASP A 19 7.51 12.00 -3.65
CA ASP A 19 8.69 12.54 -3.00
C ASP A 19 8.37 13.12 -1.62
N GLY A 20 9.06 12.62 -0.59
CA GLY A 20 8.82 12.99 0.81
C GLY A 20 7.56 12.37 1.44
N GLY A 21 6.90 11.45 0.74
CA GLY A 21 5.71 10.75 1.20
C GLY A 21 5.96 9.78 2.36
N TRP A 22 4.93 9.57 3.17
CA TRP A 22 5.01 8.73 4.37
C TRP A 22 5.20 7.24 4.04
N GLY A 23 4.68 6.76 2.92
CA GLY A 23 4.84 5.38 2.45
C GLY A 23 6.29 5.08 2.06
N ALA A 24 6.95 6.02 1.39
CA ALA A 24 8.39 5.95 1.11
C ALA A 24 9.22 5.95 2.41
N SER A 25 8.84 6.77 3.40
CA SER A 25 9.49 6.81 4.71
C SER A 25 9.35 5.49 5.47
N LEU A 26 8.16 4.87 5.41
CA LEU A 26 7.89 3.56 5.99
C LEU A 26 8.73 2.45 5.31
N ALA A 27 8.80 2.45 3.99
CA ALA A 27 9.62 1.51 3.22
C ALA A 27 11.12 1.65 3.53
N HIS A 28 11.60 2.89 3.70
CA HIS A 28 12.98 3.14 4.12
C HIS A 28 13.24 2.62 5.53
N HIS A 29 12.32 2.87 6.48
CA HIS A 29 12.43 2.40 7.86
C HIS A 29 12.55 0.87 7.97
N PHE A 30 11.75 0.14 7.20
CA PHE A 30 11.77 -1.32 7.16
C PHE A 30 12.67 -1.91 6.06
N SER A 31 13.61 -1.11 5.55
CA SER A 31 14.49 -1.56 4.49
C SER A 31 15.21 -2.86 4.89
N ARG A 32 15.14 -3.85 3.99
CA ARG A 32 15.74 -5.20 4.14
C ARG A 32 15.10 -6.09 5.23
N THR A 33 14.04 -5.65 5.90
CA THR A 33 13.33 -6.44 6.93
C THR A 33 11.89 -6.78 6.54
N VAL A 34 11.18 -5.85 5.90
CA VAL A 34 9.78 -6.01 5.48
C VAL A 34 9.62 -5.43 4.07
N ASP A 35 8.89 -6.12 3.20
CA ASP A 35 8.52 -5.58 1.90
C ASP A 35 7.25 -4.72 2.07
N VAL A 36 7.34 -3.41 1.78
CA VAL A 36 6.20 -2.49 1.84
C VAL A 36 5.59 -2.39 0.45
N VAL A 37 4.35 -2.85 0.31
CA VAL A 37 3.68 -3.03 -0.97
C VAL A 37 2.57 -1.98 -1.12
N LEU A 38 2.70 -1.10 -2.10
CA LEU A 38 1.68 -0.08 -2.40
C LEU A 38 0.49 -0.69 -3.15
N ARG A 39 -0.72 -0.44 -2.63
CA ARG A 39 -2.02 -0.77 -3.20
C ARG A 39 -2.99 0.42 -3.02
N GLY A 40 -2.53 1.60 -3.38
CA GLY A 40 -3.36 2.81 -3.44
C GLY A 40 -4.17 2.85 -4.74
N TYR A 41 -5.45 3.18 -4.63
CA TYR A 41 -6.38 3.27 -5.74
C TYR A 41 -7.10 4.62 -5.69
N SER A 42 -6.52 5.64 -6.32
CA SER A 42 -7.09 6.99 -6.32
C SER A 42 -8.54 6.99 -6.82
N GLY A 43 -9.41 7.69 -6.08
CA GLY A 43 -10.85 7.73 -6.33
C GLY A 43 -11.66 6.57 -5.75
N TYR A 44 -11.02 5.55 -5.17
CA TYR A 44 -11.75 4.43 -4.56
C TYR A 44 -12.30 4.82 -3.18
N ASN A 45 -13.58 4.52 -2.96
CA ASN A 45 -14.14 4.42 -1.62
C ASN A 45 -14.09 2.96 -1.14
N THR A 46 -14.46 2.73 0.12
CA THR A 46 -14.44 1.39 0.73
C THR A 46 -15.26 0.36 -0.05
N ARG A 47 -16.38 0.75 -0.67
CA ARG A 47 -17.21 -0.19 -1.43
C ARG A 47 -16.46 -0.74 -2.64
N TRP A 48 -15.78 0.13 -3.40
CA TRP A 48 -14.99 -0.32 -4.56
C TRP A 48 -13.73 -1.08 -4.16
N ALA A 49 -13.11 -0.71 -3.04
CA ALA A 49 -11.98 -1.44 -2.47
C ALA A 49 -12.34 -2.89 -2.13
N LEU A 50 -13.51 -3.13 -1.53
CA LEU A 50 -13.96 -4.48 -1.19
C LEU A 50 -14.16 -5.38 -2.41
N GLU A 51 -14.57 -4.84 -3.55
CA GLU A 51 -14.75 -5.60 -4.80
C GLU A 51 -13.43 -6.14 -5.38
N VAL A 52 -12.29 -5.56 -4.99
CA VAL A 52 -10.97 -5.94 -5.51
C VAL A 52 -10.09 -6.63 -4.46
N ILE A 53 -10.54 -6.77 -3.21
CA ILE A 53 -9.70 -7.21 -2.09
C ILE A 53 -9.01 -8.56 -2.34
N GLU A 54 -9.74 -9.55 -2.87
CA GLU A 54 -9.21 -10.88 -3.20
C GLU A 54 -8.17 -10.88 -4.33
N LYS A 55 -8.13 -9.82 -5.15
CA LYS A 55 -7.13 -9.65 -6.22
C LYS A 55 -5.91 -8.87 -5.74
N VAL A 56 -6.07 -8.08 -4.67
CA VAL A 56 -5.06 -7.17 -4.13
C VAL A 56 -4.06 -7.90 -3.25
N PHE A 57 -4.56 -8.81 -2.40
CA PHE A 57 -3.76 -9.58 -1.45
C PHE A 57 -3.55 -11.01 -1.99
N PRO A 58 -2.31 -11.54 -1.96
CA PRO A 58 -2.10 -12.96 -2.16
C PRO A 58 -2.78 -13.72 -1.00
N GLY A 59 -3.57 -14.75 -1.35
CA GLY A 59 -4.23 -15.63 -0.39
C GLY A 59 -3.28 -16.54 0.37
#